data_AF-A0A853CF33-F1
#
_entry.id   AF-A0A853CF33-F1
#
_cell.length_a   1.000
_cell.length_b   1.000
_cell.length_c   1.000
_cell.angle_alpha   90.00
_cell.angle_beta   90.00
_cell.angle_gamma   90.00
#
_symmetry.space_group_name_H-M   'P 1'
#
loop_
_entity.id
_entity.type
_entity.pdbx_description
1 polymer ?
#
loop_
_entity_poly.entity_id
_entity_poly.type
_entity_poly.pdbx_seq_one_letter_code
_entity_poly.pdbx_strand_id
1 'polypeptide(L)' 'MKTFACGDVVPGCSARFSAADEDGILAQVAGHAAHDHGIHDVTPELVQAVRDRIVSA' A
#
# COMPACT_ATOMS: atom_id res chain seq x y z
N MET A 1 -11.23 -10.31 -3.60
CA MET A 1 -9.78 -10.08 -3.82
C MET A 1 -9.58 -8.59 -3.95
N LYS A 2 -8.62 -8.04 -3.20
CA LYS A 2 -8.21 -6.64 -3.26
C LYS A 2 -6.83 -6.55 -3.87
N THR A 3 -6.58 -5.46 -4.59
CA THR A 3 -5.30 -5.18 -5.24
C THR A 3 -4.92 -3.71 -5.08
N PHE A 4 -3.63 -3.44 -5.04
CA PHE A 4 -3.07 -2.10 -4.89
C PHE A 4 -1.74 -1.99 -5.65
N ALA A 5 -1.51 -0.85 -6.31
CA ALA A 5 -0.22 -0.52 -6.89
C ALA A 5 0.41 0.67 -6.15
N CYS A 6 1.62 0.46 -5.62
CA CYS A 6 2.31 1.49 -4.84
C CYS A 6 2.58 2.75 -5.65
N GLY A 7 2.79 2.60 -6.97
CA GLY A 7 2.97 3.69 -7.92
C GLY A 7 1.85 4.74 -7.93
N ASP A 8 0.65 4.39 -7.46
CA ASP A 8 -0.48 5.32 -7.35
C ASP A 8 -0.35 6.30 -6.17
N VAL A 9 0.57 6.02 -5.23
CA VAL A 9 0.88 6.86 -4.05
C VAL A 9 2.32 7.36 -4.11
N VAL A 10 3.27 6.51 -4.50
CA VAL A 10 4.71 6.81 -4.60
C VAL A 10 5.13 6.76 -6.08
N PRO A 11 5.21 7.91 -6.78
CA PRO A 11 5.59 7.95 -8.18
C PRO A 11 6.92 7.24 -8.44
N GLY A 12 6.94 6.34 -9.43
CA GLY A 12 8.12 5.55 -9.79
C GLY A 12 8.26 4.21 -9.06
N CYS A 13 7.43 3.92 -8.06
CA CYS A 13 7.38 2.59 -7.46
C CYS A 13 6.55 1.62 -8.31
N SER A 14 7.10 0.44 -8.62
CA SER A 14 6.43 -0.60 -9.43
C SER A 14 5.81 -1.73 -8.60
N ALA A 15 5.88 -1.64 -7.27
CA ALA A 15 5.36 -2.68 -6.38
C ALA A 15 3.83 -2.81 -6.52
N ARG A 16 3.34 -4.06 -6.52
CA ARG A 16 1.92 -4.41 -6.59
C ARG A 16 1.60 -5.46 -5.53
N PHE A 17 0.44 -5.31 -4.91
CA PHE A 17 -0.01 -6.14 -3.80
C PHE A 17 -1.39 -6.69 -4.09
N SER A 18 -1.64 -7.91 -3.62
CA SER A 18 -2.95 -8.56 -3.67
C SER A 18 -3.22 -9.24 -2.34
N ALA A 19 -4.47 -9.20 -1.87
CA ALA A 19 -4.90 -9.85 -0.64
C ALA A 19 -6.40 -10.18 -0.68
N ALA A 20 -6.88 -10.92 0.31
CA ALA A 20 -8.31 -11.17 0.47
C ALA A 20 -9.08 -9.84 0.69
N ASP A 21 -8.52 -8.97 1.52
CA ASP A 21 -9.13 -7.75 2.06
C ASP A 21 -8.11 -6.60 2.19
N GLU A 22 -8.60 -5.38 2.47
CA GLU A 22 -7.77 -4.17 2.59
C GLU A 22 -6.70 -4.28 3.68
N ASP A 23 -7.01 -4.89 4.83
CA ASP A 23 -6.05 -5.08 5.91
C ASP A 23 -4.85 -5.94 5.48
N GLY A 24 -5.10 -6.94 4.63
CA GLY A 24 -4.03 -7.76 4.05
C GLY A 24 -3.16 -6.98 3.05
N ILE A 25 -3.71 -5.97 2.38
CA ILE A 25 -2.92 -5.03 1.56
C ILE A 25 -2.08 -4.14 2.48
N LEU A 26 -2.69 -3.53 3.50
CA LEU A 26 -2.01 -2.59 4.41
C LEU A 26 -0.83 -3.24 5.15
N ALA A 27 -0.96 -4.50 5.57
CA ALA A 27 0.14 -5.24 6.19
C ALA A 27 1.35 -5.42 5.23
N GLN A 28 1.10 -5.73 3.96
CA GLN A 28 2.16 -5.85 2.95
C GLN A 28 2.78 -4.49 2.63
N VAL A 29 1.96 -3.45 2.48
CA VAL A 29 2.40 -2.08 2.19
C VAL A 29 3.26 -1.53 3.33
N ALA A 30 2.91 -1.78 4.59
CA ALA A 30 3.72 -1.34 5.72
C ALA A 30 5.13 -1.94 5.72
N GLY A 31 5.25 -3.24 5.43
CA GLY A 31 6.56 -3.91 5.29
C GLY A 31 7.38 -3.35 4.13
N HIS A 32 6.74 -3.13 2.98
CA HIS A 32 7.37 -2.52 1.81
C HIS A 32 7.81 -1.07 2.06
N ALA A 33 6.95 -0.24 2.65
CA ALA A 33 7.23 1.16 2.94
C ALA A 33 8.44 1.31 3.88
N ALA A 34 8.58 0.43 4.87
CA ALA A 34 9.75 0.39 5.73
C ALA A 34 11.02 -0.02 4.98
N HIS A 35 10.96 -1.09 4.18
CA HIS A 35 12.15 -1.66 3.53
C HIS A 35 12.66 -0.82 2.36
N ASP A 36 11.76 -0.38 1.48
CA ASP A 36 12.11 0.24 0.20
C ASP A 36 12.08 1.77 0.24
N HIS A 37 11.36 2.36 1.21
CA HIS A 37 11.19 3.81 1.32
C HIS A 37 11.68 4.39 2.66
N GLY A 38 12.08 3.55 3.62
CA GLY A 38 12.49 3.99 4.96
C GLY A 38 11.37 4.66 5.77
N ILE A 39 10.12 4.42 5.37
CA ILE A 39 8.94 4.99 6.04
C ILE A 39 8.54 4.03 7.17
N HIS A 40 8.94 4.38 8.39
CA HIS A 40 8.59 3.61 9.59
C HIS A 40 7.38 4.19 10.33
N ASP A 41 7.07 5.46 10.09
CA ASP A 41 5.90 6.13 10.62
C ASP A 41 4.80 6.13 9.56
N VAL A 42 3.82 5.24 9.74
CA VAL A 42 2.66 5.11 8.84
C VAL A 42 1.53 5.96 9.40
N THR A 43 1.45 7.20 8.94
CA THR A 43 0.42 8.15 9.40
C THR A 43 -0.98 7.74 8.96
N PRO A 44 -2.04 8.17 9.66
CA PRO A 44 -3.42 7.93 9.24
C PRO A 44 -3.72 8.44 7.82
N GLU A 45 -3.11 9.55 7.43
CA GLU A 45 -3.25 10.12 6.08
C GLU A 45 -2.64 9.20 5.02
N LEU A 46 -1.47 8.62 5.29
CA LEU A 46 -0.86 7.63 4.39
C LEU A 46 -1.72 6.37 4.28
N VAL A 47 -2.29 5.90 5.39
CA VAL A 47 -3.23 4.76 5.38
C VAL A 47 -4.45 5.07 4.52
N GLN A 48 -5.03 6.27 4.63
CA GLN A 48 -6.17 6.67 3.80
C GLN A 48 -5.77 6.77 2.33
N ALA A 49 -4.63 7.38 2.00
CA ALA A 49 -4.14 7.49 0.63
C ALA A 49 -3.95 6.12 -0.04
N VAL A 50 -3.49 5.12 0.72
CA VAL A 50 -3.40 3.73 0.24
C VAL A 50 -4.80 3.15 0.06
N ARG A 51 -5.70 3.26 1.05
CA ARG A 51 -7.08 2.73 0.98
C ARG A 51 -7.86 3.27 -0.22
N ASP A 52 -7.76 4.56 -0.51
CA ASP A 52 -8.40 5.23 -1.67
C ASP A 52 -7.92 4.71 -3.04
N ARG A 53 -6.83 3.95 -3.08
CA ARG A 53 -6.25 3.33 -4.27
C ARG A 53 -6.42 1.81 -4.30
N ILE A 54 -6.98 1.19 -3.26
CA ILE A 54 -7.26 -0.24 -3.26
C ILE A 54 -8.48 -0.51 -4.15
N VAL A 55 -8.33 -1.39 -5.13
CA VAL A 55 -9.40 -1.80 -6.03
C VAL A 55 -9.73 -3.27 -5.86
N SER A 56 -11.00 -3.63 -6.08
CA SER A 56 -11.40 -5.03 -6.22
C SER A 56 -10.93 -5.54 -7.59
N ALA A 57 -10.36 -6.75 -7.62
CA ALA A 57 -10.07 -7.49 -8.85
C ALA A 57 -11.23 -8.41 -9.23
#